data_AF-A0A2H4VCX0-F1
#
_entry.id   AF-A0A2H4VCX0-F1
#
_cell.length_a   1.000
_cell.length_b   1.000
_cell.length_c   1.000
_cell.angle_alpha   90.00
_cell.angle_beta   90.00
_cell.angle_gamma   90.00
#
_symmetry.space_group_name_H-M   'P 1'
#
loop_
_entity.id
_entity.type
_entity.pdbx_description
1 polymer ?
#
loop_
_entity_poly.entity_id
_entity_poly.type
_entity_poly.pdbx_seq_one_letter_code
_entity_poly.pdbx_strand_id
1 'polypeptide(L)'
;MLWTEKYSPQTMKDVLGNKKAIEEIENWLENWDHGEPQKCLLLVGPPGTGKTTLAHLVAQQFSDHIELNASDKRSYDIIMNTIGEASASVSLFGQGGLKLIILDEVDGLHGNEDRGGIRAINKIIKEGHHPMIMMANDLYSKRIQGLKSKCQLIKIRKVHTNSIVALLKKICVKEGFDFEEHVLRTLAKRSRGDLRSAINDLQVIAQGKDSITSDDLKAIAEKDDINNIFDSVRTVLKSKNPRRIKDSLRLEADPGFILEQITENIPREYEKAEEIEKAYNAVAEADVYLGRAFHTRHYGYWKYTYDLMGVGVALAKDETYKKFSRYASSTFYSKLSKNRAKRDLRDRVATKMGAKMHTSRKVAIEYFPYFEIMFQGDELAQDLADYFDLEDAEVKQFRSRKIKKQKPKKATKAKTTSKTKTTNPKTTKSTKNPSSKRPSETAVTENDPVVNTDSSFKKASKTNDSETPITPKDPKTSTKTKKGKISKSAESKDKSDSKSDSEKSESKEKGKQTSLFSFQ
;
A
#
# COMPACT_ATOMS: atom_id res chain seq x y z
N MET A 1 -2.77 17.89 -30.88
CA MET A 1 -2.04 18.22 -29.64
C MET A 1 -3.01 18.08 -28.47
N LEU A 2 -2.58 17.47 -27.36
CA LEU A 2 -3.42 17.35 -26.15
C LEU A 2 -3.64 18.74 -25.54
N TRP A 3 -4.84 18.99 -25.01
CA TRP A 3 -5.15 20.28 -24.40
C TRP A 3 -4.35 20.54 -23.12
N THR A 4 -3.96 19.48 -22.42
CA THR A 4 -3.08 19.57 -21.25
C THR A 4 -1.70 20.14 -21.57
N GLU A 5 -1.22 19.96 -22.80
CA GLU A 5 0.05 20.53 -23.28
C GLU A 5 -0.19 21.92 -23.88
N LYS A 6 -1.19 22.05 -24.77
CA LYS A 6 -1.56 23.31 -25.43
C LYS A 6 -1.84 24.44 -24.44
N TYR A 7 -2.47 24.12 -23.31
CA TYR A 7 -2.82 25.06 -22.25
C TYR A 7 -1.93 24.92 -21.01
N SER A 8 -0.77 24.27 -21.13
CA SER A 8 0.19 24.21 -20.03
C SER A 8 0.67 25.62 -19.70
N PRO A 9 0.70 26.02 -18.41
CA PRO A 9 1.27 27.28 -17.95
C PRO A 9 2.67 27.53 -18.53
N GLN A 10 2.92 28.74 -19.01
CA GLN A 10 4.22 29.17 -19.54
C GLN A 10 4.96 30.08 -18.56
N THR A 11 4.25 30.67 -17.60
CA THR A 11 4.84 31.50 -16.55
C THR A 11 4.32 31.07 -15.18
N MET A 12 5.07 31.40 -14.12
CA MET A 12 4.65 31.14 -12.72
C MET A 12 3.29 31.80 -12.39
N LYS A 13 2.96 32.93 -13.04
CA LYS A 13 1.69 33.65 -12.88
C LYS A 13 0.49 32.92 -13.47
N ASP A 14 0.71 32.05 -14.46
CA ASP A 14 -0.35 31.26 -15.11
C ASP A 14 -0.75 30.04 -14.28
N VAL A 15 0.06 29.66 -13.27
CA VAL A 15 -0.21 28.51 -12.41
C VAL A 15 -1.40 28.81 -11.49
N LEU A 16 -2.39 27.92 -11.51
CA LEU A 16 -3.63 28.12 -10.76
C LEU A 16 -3.52 27.66 -9.31
N GLY A 17 -3.81 28.59 -8.40
CA GLY A 17 -3.85 28.32 -6.96
C GLY A 17 -2.46 28.23 -6.35
N ASN A 18 -2.39 27.76 -5.09
CA ASN A 18 -1.13 27.55 -4.36
C ASN A 18 -0.18 28.76 -4.35
N LYS A 19 -0.69 30.01 -4.33
CA LYS A 19 0.10 31.25 -4.37
C LYS A 19 1.29 31.27 -3.38
N LYS A 20 1.06 30.86 -2.13
CA LYS A 20 2.13 30.76 -1.12
C LYS A 20 3.25 29.81 -1.52
N ALA A 21 2.92 28.69 -2.16
CA ALA A 21 3.92 27.75 -2.64
C ALA A 21 4.72 28.33 -3.82
N ILE A 22 4.07 29.12 -4.68
CA ILE A 22 4.72 29.83 -5.79
C ILE A 22 5.68 30.88 -5.24
N GLU A 23 5.23 31.72 -4.30
CA GLU A 23 6.06 32.70 -3.60
C GLU A 23 7.27 32.05 -2.90
N GLU A 24 7.09 30.91 -2.24
CA GLU A 24 8.20 30.16 -1.62
C GLU A 24 9.22 29.63 -2.66
N ILE A 25 8.78 29.28 -3.87
CA ILE A 25 9.66 28.84 -4.96
C ILE A 25 10.38 30.03 -5.58
N GLU A 26 9.70 31.16 -5.77
CA GLU A 26 10.27 32.40 -6.29
C GLU A 26 11.37 32.93 -5.35
N ASN A 27 11.11 32.98 -4.04
CA ASN A 27 12.13 33.35 -3.05
C ASN A 27 13.33 32.37 -3.07
N TRP A 28 13.07 31.08 -3.30
CA TRP A 28 14.14 30.08 -3.40
C TRP A 28 15.01 30.30 -4.63
N LEU A 29 14.41 30.69 -5.76
CA LEU A 29 15.11 31.06 -7.00
C LEU A 29 15.97 32.31 -6.81
N GLU A 30 15.39 33.38 -6.26
CA GLU A 30 16.09 34.64 -6.01
C GLU A 30 17.35 34.44 -5.16
N ASN A 31 17.26 33.60 -4.12
CA ASN A 31 18.42 33.30 -3.27
C ASN A 31 19.53 32.55 -4.03
N TRP A 32 19.18 31.66 -4.97
CA TRP A 32 20.17 31.01 -5.83
C TRP A 32 20.85 32.00 -6.79
N ASP A 33 20.08 32.96 -7.33
CA ASP A 33 20.61 34.01 -8.20
C ASP A 33 21.55 34.97 -7.44
N HIS A 34 21.27 35.21 -6.16
CA HIS A 34 22.17 35.94 -5.25
C HIS A 34 23.41 35.15 -4.83
N GLY A 35 23.58 33.91 -5.30
CA GLY A 35 24.72 33.07 -4.98
C GLY A 35 24.67 32.44 -3.59
N GLU A 36 23.48 32.37 -2.97
CA GLU A 36 23.25 31.72 -1.68
C GLU A 36 22.71 30.30 -1.87
N PRO A 37 23.52 29.24 -1.66
CA PRO A 37 23.07 27.87 -1.89
C PRO A 37 21.91 27.51 -0.96
N GLN A 38 20.78 27.08 -1.55
CA GLN A 38 19.60 26.69 -0.79
C GLN A 38 19.50 25.17 -0.65
N LYS A 39 18.69 24.72 0.32
CA LYS A 39 18.29 23.31 0.42
C LYS A 39 17.50 22.89 -0.82
N CYS A 40 17.56 21.61 -1.16
CA CYS A 40 16.74 21.05 -2.24
C CYS A 40 15.25 21.29 -1.97
N LEU A 41 14.46 21.54 -3.02
CA LEU A 41 13.01 21.63 -2.90
C LEU A 41 12.40 20.23 -2.96
N LEU A 42 11.41 20.00 -2.09
CA LEU A 42 10.57 18.80 -2.14
C LEU A 42 9.12 19.23 -2.32
N LEU A 43 8.62 19.15 -3.55
CA LEU A 43 7.24 19.46 -3.91
C LEU A 43 6.36 18.25 -3.64
N VAL A 44 5.41 18.37 -2.72
CA VAL A 44 4.52 17.27 -2.37
C VAL A 44 3.07 17.66 -2.49
N GLY A 45 2.29 16.83 -3.18
CA GLY A 45 0.87 17.08 -3.37
C GLY A 45 0.18 15.99 -4.19
N PRO A 46 -1.14 16.04 -4.28
CA PRO A 46 -1.92 15.11 -5.11
C PRO A 46 -1.51 15.13 -6.59
N PRO A 47 -1.86 14.11 -7.39
CA PRO A 47 -1.62 14.14 -8.83
C PRO A 47 -2.39 15.28 -9.51
N GLY A 48 -1.85 15.78 -10.61
CA GLY A 48 -2.53 16.77 -11.45
C GLY A 48 -2.69 18.17 -10.84
N THR A 49 -1.97 18.50 -9.76
CA THR A 49 -1.98 19.85 -9.15
C THR A 49 -0.89 20.79 -9.65
N GLY A 50 -0.10 20.38 -10.66
CA GLY A 50 0.93 21.22 -11.28
C GLY A 50 2.35 21.11 -10.72
N LYS A 51 2.69 20.03 -9.99
CA LYS A 51 4.07 19.79 -9.47
C LYS A 51 5.12 19.79 -10.58
N THR A 52 4.95 18.92 -11.57
CA THR A 52 5.83 18.79 -12.74
C THR A 52 5.90 20.08 -13.53
N THR A 53 4.75 20.74 -13.76
CA THR A 53 4.68 22.05 -14.42
C THR A 53 5.51 23.11 -13.69
N LEU A 54 5.39 23.20 -12.35
CA LEU A 54 6.18 24.14 -11.56
C LEU A 54 7.68 23.84 -11.66
N ALA A 55 8.09 22.57 -11.60
CA ALA A 55 9.49 22.19 -11.75
C ALA A 55 10.06 22.60 -13.13
N HIS A 56 9.30 22.42 -14.21
CA HIS A 56 9.72 22.86 -15.55
C HIS A 56 9.76 24.39 -15.70
N LEU A 57 8.82 25.13 -15.10
CA LEU A 57 8.85 26.59 -15.11
C LEU A 57 10.08 27.13 -14.38
N VAL A 58 10.47 26.47 -13.29
CA VAL A 58 11.72 26.78 -12.58
C VAL A 58 12.93 26.43 -13.45
N ALA A 59 12.90 25.30 -14.16
CA ALA A 59 13.98 24.87 -15.05
C ALA A 59 14.32 25.89 -16.14
N GLN A 60 13.34 26.65 -16.63
CA GLN A 60 13.54 27.70 -17.62
C GLN A 60 14.41 28.85 -17.12
N GLN A 61 14.58 29.01 -15.80
CA GLN A 61 15.46 30.02 -15.20
C GLN A 61 16.92 29.56 -15.10
N PHE A 62 17.21 28.28 -15.40
CA PHE A 62 18.56 27.72 -15.35
C PHE A 62 19.11 27.47 -16.76
N SER A 63 20.43 27.45 -16.87
CA SER A 63 21.14 27.23 -18.14
C SER A 63 20.88 25.86 -18.78
N ASP A 64 20.64 24.85 -17.94
CA ASP A 64 20.40 23.47 -18.33
C ASP A 64 19.65 22.75 -17.19
N HIS A 65 18.91 21.70 -17.53
CA HIS A 65 18.24 20.87 -16.53
C HIS A 65 18.27 19.39 -16.89
N ILE A 66 18.32 18.56 -15.86
CA ILE A 66 18.32 17.10 -15.98
C ILE A 66 17.09 16.59 -15.26
N GLU A 67 16.18 15.99 -16.01
CA GLU A 67 14.99 15.35 -15.47
C GLU A 67 15.14 13.84 -15.43
N LEU A 68 14.83 13.25 -14.28
CA LEU A 68 14.76 11.81 -14.11
C LEU A 68 13.49 11.42 -13.40
N ASN A 69 12.73 10.55 -14.05
CA ASN A 69 11.64 9.85 -13.39
C ASN A 69 12.23 8.76 -12.49
N ALA A 70 12.14 8.95 -11.17
CA ALA A 70 12.70 8.04 -10.18
C ALA A 70 11.99 6.68 -10.19
N SER A 71 10.76 6.60 -10.71
CA SER A 71 10.03 5.34 -10.88
C SER A 71 10.46 4.55 -12.12
N ASP A 72 11.21 5.12 -13.06
CA ASP A 72 11.74 4.38 -14.23
C ASP A 72 13.21 4.01 -14.05
N LYS A 73 14.00 4.91 -13.46
CA LYS A 73 15.45 4.75 -13.25
C LYS A 73 15.76 4.50 -11.78
N ARG A 74 15.60 3.24 -11.34
CA ARG A 74 15.49 2.87 -9.92
C ARG A 74 16.79 2.44 -9.22
N SER A 75 17.83 2.05 -9.96
CA SER A 75 19.07 1.53 -9.36
C SER A 75 20.04 2.63 -8.93
N TYR A 76 20.80 2.36 -7.87
CA TYR A 76 21.84 3.27 -7.35
C TYR A 76 22.83 3.69 -8.44
N ASP A 77 23.27 2.72 -9.25
CA ASP A 77 24.27 2.94 -10.29
C ASP A 77 23.74 3.81 -11.44
N ILE A 78 22.47 3.63 -11.86
CA ILE A 78 21.86 4.47 -12.90
C ILE A 78 21.73 5.91 -12.43
N ILE A 79 21.30 6.12 -11.18
CA ILE A 79 21.17 7.45 -10.59
C ILE A 79 22.55 8.12 -10.46
N MET A 80 23.57 7.40 -10.01
CA MET A 80 24.91 7.97 -9.83
C MET A 80 25.64 8.22 -11.16
N ASN A 81 25.46 7.36 -12.17
CA ASN A 81 26.06 7.59 -13.49
C ASN A 81 25.37 8.75 -14.23
N THR A 82 24.05 8.90 -14.09
CA THR A 82 23.31 9.95 -14.81
C THR A 82 23.39 11.31 -14.10
N ILE A 83 23.23 11.31 -12.77
CA ILE A 83 23.22 12.55 -11.98
C ILE A 83 24.58 12.84 -11.37
N GLY A 84 25.28 11.82 -10.86
CA GLY A 84 26.54 12.03 -10.16
C GLY A 84 27.59 12.73 -11.03
N GLU A 85 27.79 12.26 -12.26
CA GLU A 85 28.69 12.90 -13.23
C GLU A 85 28.24 14.32 -13.60
N ALA A 86 26.94 14.50 -13.86
CA ALA A 86 26.39 15.80 -14.22
C ALA A 86 26.32 16.80 -13.05
N SER A 87 26.26 16.29 -11.81
CA SER A 87 26.26 17.09 -10.58
C SER A 87 27.65 17.55 -10.15
N ALA A 88 28.70 16.99 -10.77
CA ALA A 88 30.09 17.38 -10.58
C ALA A 88 30.61 18.28 -11.71
N SER A 89 29.91 18.34 -12.85
CA SER A 89 30.30 19.14 -14.02
C SER A 89 29.74 20.57 -13.96
N VAL A 90 30.60 21.58 -13.88
CA VAL A 90 30.22 22.98 -14.08
C VAL A 90 30.05 23.25 -15.58
N SER A 91 28.96 23.91 -15.98
CA SER A 91 28.69 24.22 -17.39
C SER A 91 29.80 25.11 -17.99
N LEU A 92 30.25 24.79 -19.21
CA LEU A 92 31.36 25.45 -19.92
C LEU A 92 30.98 26.80 -20.56
N PHE A 93 29.71 27.22 -20.50
CA PHE A 93 29.25 28.49 -21.08
C PHE A 93 28.79 29.46 -19.98
N GLY A 94 29.29 30.71 -20.08
CA GLY A 94 29.43 31.66 -18.97
C GLY A 94 28.15 32.29 -18.39
N GLN A 95 28.39 32.94 -17.24
CA GLN A 95 27.47 33.54 -16.26
C GLN A 95 26.57 32.55 -15.50
N GLY A 96 27.08 32.05 -14.37
CA GLY A 96 26.24 31.39 -13.34
C GLY A 96 25.89 29.92 -13.57
N GLY A 97 26.75 29.13 -14.23
CA GLY A 97 26.56 27.76 -14.75
C GLY A 97 26.07 26.64 -13.80
N LEU A 98 24.95 26.85 -13.11
CA LEU A 98 24.22 25.87 -12.35
C LEU A 98 23.21 25.14 -13.26
N LYS A 99 23.19 23.82 -13.14
CA LYS A 99 22.20 22.95 -13.77
C LYS A 99 21.12 22.59 -12.76
N LEU A 100 19.84 22.56 -13.16
CA LEU A 100 18.76 22.12 -12.29
C LEU A 100 18.58 20.61 -12.37
N ILE A 101 18.59 19.92 -11.23
CA ILE A 101 18.27 18.48 -11.17
C ILE A 101 16.80 18.32 -10.76
N ILE A 102 15.99 17.66 -11.60
CA ILE A 102 14.59 17.36 -11.35
C ILE A 102 14.41 15.85 -11.18
N LEU A 103 13.84 15.46 -10.04
CA LEU A 103 13.50 14.07 -9.72
C LEU A 103 11.99 13.94 -9.56
N ASP A 104 11.31 13.31 -10.52
CA ASP A 104 9.88 13.00 -10.40
C ASP A 104 9.64 11.66 -9.70
N GLU A 105 8.47 11.53 -9.06
CA GLU A 105 7.99 10.32 -8.40
C GLU A 105 8.99 9.70 -7.40
N VAL A 106 9.60 10.50 -6.53
CA VAL A 106 10.59 10.00 -5.55
C VAL A 106 9.97 9.08 -4.48
N ASP A 107 8.65 9.11 -4.32
CA ASP A 107 7.87 8.11 -3.57
C ASP A 107 7.62 6.81 -4.34
N GLY A 108 8.19 6.66 -5.53
CA GLY A 108 8.15 5.47 -6.40
C GLY A 108 9.36 4.52 -6.28
N LEU A 109 10.47 4.94 -5.67
CA LEU A 109 11.70 4.14 -5.43
C LEU A 109 11.48 2.93 -4.47
N HIS A 110 10.94 1.80 -4.95
CA HIS A 110 10.62 0.57 -4.20
C HIS A 110 10.91 -0.74 -4.94
N GLY A 111 11.67 -1.63 -4.30
CA GLY A 111 11.87 -3.00 -4.79
C GLY A 111 13.09 -3.67 -4.18
N ASN A 112 13.20 -5.00 -4.32
CA ASN A 112 14.43 -5.73 -4.00
C ASN A 112 15.61 -5.36 -4.93
N GLU A 113 15.31 -4.75 -6.09
CA GLU A 113 16.26 -4.19 -7.07
C GLU A 113 16.74 -2.76 -6.69
N ASP A 114 16.08 -2.11 -5.73
CA ASP A 114 16.24 -0.67 -5.43
C ASP A 114 17.12 -0.41 -4.20
N ARG A 115 18.03 -1.33 -3.86
CA ARG A 115 18.79 -1.34 -2.58
C ARG A 115 19.63 -0.07 -2.29
N GLY A 116 19.63 0.95 -3.15
CA GLY A 116 20.36 2.19 -2.91
C GLY A 116 19.79 3.49 -3.46
N GLY A 117 18.64 3.56 -4.13
CA GLY A 117 18.21 4.82 -4.81
C GLY A 117 18.15 6.05 -3.89
N ILE A 118 17.51 5.92 -2.71
CA ILE A 118 17.48 7.00 -1.69
C ILE A 118 18.89 7.29 -1.13
N ARG A 119 19.79 6.30 -1.07
CA ARG A 119 21.19 6.51 -0.64
C ARG A 119 21.97 7.29 -1.69
N ALA A 120 21.77 7.02 -2.98
CA ALA A 120 22.36 7.77 -4.09
C ALA A 120 21.94 9.24 -4.04
N ILE A 121 20.63 9.50 -3.95
CA ILE A 121 20.10 10.87 -3.83
C ILE A 121 20.69 11.56 -2.60
N ASN A 122 20.76 10.88 -1.45
CA ASN A 122 21.37 11.45 -0.25
C ASN A 122 22.86 11.74 -0.36
N LYS A 123 23.58 11.04 -1.24
CA LYS A 123 25.00 11.28 -1.55
C LYS A 123 25.12 12.50 -2.46
N ILE A 124 24.31 12.57 -3.52
CA ILE A 124 24.24 13.71 -4.44
C ILE A 124 23.88 15.01 -3.70
N ILE A 125 22.93 14.98 -2.77
CA ILE A 125 22.58 16.16 -1.95
C ILE A 125 23.75 16.64 -1.07
N LYS A 126 24.64 15.72 -0.66
CA LYS A 126 25.80 16.07 0.19
C LYS A 126 27.00 16.54 -0.62
N GLU A 127 27.21 15.98 -1.80
CA GLU A 127 28.40 16.20 -2.64
C GLU A 127 28.15 17.22 -3.75
N GLY A 128 26.89 17.42 -4.16
CA GLY A 128 26.52 18.29 -5.27
C GLY A 128 26.37 19.76 -4.88
N HIS A 129 26.75 20.64 -5.81
CA HIS A 129 26.63 22.10 -5.69
C HIS A 129 25.44 22.68 -6.48
N HIS A 130 24.67 21.81 -7.14
CA HIS A 130 23.60 22.21 -8.04
C HIS A 130 22.22 22.22 -7.38
N PRO A 131 21.32 23.14 -7.80
CA PRO A 131 19.95 23.17 -7.33
C PRO A 131 19.20 21.88 -7.69
N MET A 132 18.35 21.41 -6.78
CA MET A 132 17.60 20.16 -6.96
C MET A 132 16.14 20.32 -6.52
N ILE A 133 15.23 19.83 -7.35
CA ILE A 133 13.79 19.73 -7.08
C ILE A 133 13.37 18.25 -7.12
N MET A 134 12.72 17.81 -6.07
CA MET A 134 12.12 16.47 -5.96
C MET A 134 10.60 16.58 -5.89
N MET A 135 9.90 15.65 -6.52
CA MET A 135 8.45 15.62 -6.53
C MET A 135 7.91 14.29 -5.98
N ALA A 136 6.88 14.38 -5.16
CA ALA A 136 6.21 13.21 -4.59
C ALA A 136 4.70 13.39 -4.51
N ASN A 137 3.97 12.27 -4.55
CA ASN A 137 2.52 12.27 -4.39
C ASN A 137 2.08 12.15 -2.93
N ASP A 138 2.78 11.35 -2.12
CA ASP A 138 2.45 11.17 -0.70
C ASP A 138 3.53 11.68 0.26
N LEU A 139 3.12 12.63 1.10
CA LEU A 139 3.94 13.21 2.16
C LEU A 139 4.17 12.23 3.32
N TYR A 140 3.26 11.30 3.59
CA TYR A 140 3.34 10.38 4.73
C TYR A 140 4.10 9.10 4.43
N SER A 141 4.52 8.91 3.17
CA SER A 141 5.40 7.83 2.79
C SER A 141 6.60 7.79 3.74
N LYS A 142 6.76 6.66 4.46
CA LYS A 142 7.89 6.40 5.38
C LYS A 142 9.26 6.55 4.70
N ARG A 143 9.25 6.65 3.38
CA ARG A 143 10.32 6.47 2.44
C ARG A 143 10.95 7.82 2.05
N ILE A 144 10.13 8.88 2.07
CA ILE A 144 10.60 10.27 1.91
C ILE A 144 11.07 10.87 3.25
N GLN A 145 10.79 10.23 4.39
CA GLN A 145 11.18 10.74 5.72
C GLN A 145 12.67 11.06 5.84
N GLY A 146 13.55 10.26 5.21
CA GLY A 146 15.00 10.50 5.20
C GLY A 146 15.44 11.69 4.35
N LEU A 147 14.63 12.12 3.37
CA LEU A 147 14.89 13.28 2.51
C LEU A 147 14.32 14.57 3.13
N LYS A 148 13.21 14.50 3.87
CA LYS A 148 12.55 15.68 4.46
C LYS A 148 13.45 16.54 5.33
N SER A 149 14.39 15.95 6.06
CA SER A 149 15.28 16.71 6.94
C SER A 149 16.30 17.56 6.17
N LYS A 150 16.55 17.23 4.90
CA LYS A 150 17.55 17.89 4.04
C LYS A 150 16.94 18.83 3.00
N CYS A 151 15.62 18.84 2.87
CA CYS A 151 14.92 19.58 1.83
C CYS A 151 13.98 20.62 2.44
N GLN A 152 13.75 21.72 1.72
CA GLN A 152 12.64 22.61 1.98
C GLN A 152 11.36 21.98 1.41
N LEU A 153 10.41 21.66 2.29
CA LEU A 153 9.18 20.99 1.94
C LEU A 153 8.12 22.01 1.53
N ILE A 154 7.68 21.94 0.27
CA ILE A 154 6.60 22.78 -0.26
C ILE A 154 5.37 21.90 -0.51
N LYS A 155 4.26 22.22 0.16
CA LYS A 155 3.01 21.46 0.08
C LYS A 155 2.08 22.05 -0.97
N ILE A 156 1.92 21.33 -2.08
CA ILE A 156 0.95 21.68 -3.13
C ILE A 156 -0.40 21.08 -2.77
N ARG A 157 -1.41 21.94 -2.64
CA ARG A 157 -2.78 21.56 -2.33
C ARG A 157 -3.59 21.37 -3.60
N LYS A 158 -4.69 20.63 -3.45
CA LYS A 158 -5.74 20.50 -4.48
C LYS A 158 -6.22 21.88 -4.91
N VAL A 159 -6.43 22.06 -6.21
CA VAL A 159 -6.94 23.31 -6.76
C VAL A 159 -8.42 23.43 -6.45
N HIS A 160 -8.86 24.64 -6.07
CA HIS A 160 -10.25 24.89 -5.71
C HIS A 160 -11.16 24.78 -6.94
N THR A 161 -12.35 24.20 -6.78
CA THR A 161 -13.29 23.94 -7.88
C THR A 161 -13.58 25.19 -8.71
N ASN A 162 -13.80 26.35 -8.08
CA ASN A 162 -14.04 27.61 -8.81
C ASN A 162 -12.87 28.00 -9.73
N SER A 163 -11.63 27.75 -9.32
CA SER A 163 -10.44 28.03 -10.14
C SER A 163 -10.35 27.10 -11.34
N ILE A 164 -10.74 25.84 -11.16
CA ILE A 164 -10.82 24.85 -12.25
C ILE A 164 -11.91 25.27 -13.24
N VAL A 165 -13.11 25.63 -12.76
CA VAL A 165 -14.20 26.12 -13.62
C VAL A 165 -13.76 27.33 -14.45
N ALA A 166 -13.08 28.29 -13.83
CA ALA A 166 -12.56 29.46 -14.55
C ALA A 166 -11.56 29.09 -15.65
N LEU A 167 -10.71 28.07 -15.42
CA LEU A 167 -9.81 27.56 -16.46
C LEU A 167 -10.57 26.90 -17.60
N LEU A 168 -11.51 26.00 -17.28
CA LEU A 168 -12.30 25.30 -18.30
C LEU A 168 -13.08 26.28 -19.16
N LYS A 169 -13.68 27.32 -18.55
CA LYS A 169 -14.33 28.42 -19.29
C LYS A 169 -13.36 29.10 -20.27
N LYS A 170 -12.15 29.44 -19.83
CA LYS A 170 -11.13 30.05 -20.69
C LYS A 170 -10.74 29.15 -21.86
N ILE A 171 -10.66 27.84 -21.64
CA ILE A 171 -10.35 26.86 -22.68
C ILE A 171 -11.49 26.80 -23.70
N CYS A 172 -12.75 26.66 -23.27
CA CYS A 172 -13.90 26.63 -24.18
C CYS A 172 -13.98 27.88 -25.06
N VAL A 173 -13.78 29.07 -24.47
CA VAL A 173 -13.78 30.34 -25.24
C VAL A 173 -12.65 30.38 -26.27
N LYS A 174 -11.46 29.87 -25.92
CA LYS A 174 -10.31 29.85 -26.85
C LYS A 174 -10.47 28.83 -27.98
N GLU A 175 -11.18 27.73 -27.73
CA GLU A 175 -11.45 26.72 -28.75
C GLU A 175 -12.74 26.99 -29.54
N GLY A 176 -13.54 27.99 -29.14
CA GLY A 176 -14.74 28.41 -29.85
C GLY A 176 -15.98 27.55 -29.60
N PHE A 177 -16.06 26.86 -28.46
CA PHE A 177 -17.21 26.02 -28.10
C PHE A 177 -18.22 26.77 -27.24
N ASP A 178 -19.50 26.55 -27.51
CA ASP A 178 -20.58 26.91 -26.59
C ASP A 178 -20.64 25.94 -25.41
N PHE A 179 -20.94 26.43 -24.21
CA PHE A 179 -20.92 25.58 -23.01
C PHE A 179 -21.96 25.99 -21.97
N GLU A 180 -22.50 24.98 -21.28
CA GLU A 180 -23.28 25.18 -20.07
C GLU A 180 -22.38 25.26 -18.82
N GLU A 181 -22.54 26.30 -17.99
CA GLU A 181 -21.73 26.44 -16.77
C GLU A 181 -21.91 25.26 -15.80
N HIS A 182 -23.12 24.69 -15.73
CA HIS A 182 -23.41 23.53 -14.90
C HIS A 182 -22.52 22.32 -15.26
N VAL A 183 -22.25 22.11 -16.54
CA VAL A 183 -21.38 21.02 -17.02
C VAL A 183 -19.95 21.21 -16.55
N LEU A 184 -19.39 22.41 -16.75
CA LEU A 184 -18.03 22.73 -16.31
C LEU A 184 -17.87 22.62 -14.80
N ARG A 185 -18.88 23.04 -14.03
CA ARG A 185 -18.90 22.90 -12.58
C ARG A 185 -18.94 21.44 -12.14
N THR A 186 -19.67 20.60 -12.86
CA THR A 186 -19.75 19.16 -12.60
C THR A 186 -18.41 18.48 -12.87
N LEU A 187 -17.78 18.77 -14.02
CA LEU A 187 -16.43 18.28 -14.35
C LEU A 187 -15.39 18.69 -13.31
N ALA A 188 -15.39 19.97 -12.92
CA ALA A 188 -14.47 20.49 -11.91
C ALA A 188 -14.68 19.87 -10.52
N LYS A 189 -15.92 19.54 -10.15
CA LYS A 189 -16.22 18.85 -8.89
C LYS A 189 -15.75 17.39 -8.93
N ARG A 190 -15.96 16.73 -10.07
CA ARG A 190 -15.57 15.33 -10.32
C ARG A 190 -14.06 15.15 -10.32
N SER A 191 -13.30 16.10 -10.85
CA SER A 191 -11.84 16.01 -10.88
C SER A 191 -11.19 16.08 -9.49
N ARG A 192 -11.94 16.40 -8.43
CA ARG A 192 -11.47 16.44 -7.03
C ARG A 192 -10.17 17.24 -6.85
N GLY A 193 -10.01 18.30 -7.62
CA GLY A 193 -8.84 19.18 -7.57
C GLY A 193 -7.70 18.84 -8.52
N ASP A 194 -7.87 17.84 -9.40
CA ASP A 194 -6.94 17.48 -10.47
C ASP A 194 -7.26 18.29 -11.75
N LEU A 195 -6.30 19.11 -12.19
CA LEU A 195 -6.45 19.92 -13.40
C LEU A 195 -6.28 19.11 -14.68
N ARG A 196 -5.34 18.16 -14.70
CA ARG A 196 -5.06 17.33 -15.87
C ARG A 196 -6.28 16.47 -16.21
N SER A 197 -6.86 15.84 -15.21
CA SER A 197 -8.09 15.05 -15.36
C SER A 197 -9.27 15.91 -15.82
N ALA A 198 -9.42 17.13 -15.28
CA ALA A 198 -10.50 18.04 -15.69
C ALA A 198 -10.39 18.50 -17.15
N ILE A 199 -9.17 18.83 -17.61
CA ILE A 199 -8.91 19.24 -18.99
C ILE A 199 -9.14 18.07 -19.95
N ASN A 200 -8.67 16.87 -19.59
CA ASN A 200 -8.87 15.68 -20.40
C ASN A 200 -10.36 15.31 -20.52
N ASP A 201 -11.10 15.32 -19.41
CA ASP A 201 -12.55 15.07 -19.42
C ASP A 201 -13.27 16.10 -20.32
N LEU A 202 -12.86 17.38 -20.26
CA LEU A 202 -13.41 18.41 -21.15
C LEU A 202 -13.05 18.16 -22.63
N GLN A 203 -11.81 17.82 -22.93
CA GLN A 203 -11.35 17.55 -24.30
C GLN A 203 -12.12 16.38 -24.92
N VAL A 204 -12.41 15.34 -24.14
CA VAL A 204 -13.20 14.19 -24.58
C VAL A 204 -14.63 14.60 -24.93
N ILE A 205 -15.27 15.47 -24.15
CA ILE A 205 -16.63 15.95 -24.44
C ILE A 205 -16.67 16.83 -25.68
N ALA A 206 -15.67 17.71 -25.82
CA ALA A 206 -15.59 18.67 -26.90
C ALA A 206 -15.20 18.02 -28.24
N GLN A 207 -14.72 16.78 -28.24
CA GLN A 207 -14.26 16.13 -29.46
C GLN A 207 -15.41 15.86 -30.43
N GLY A 208 -15.42 16.58 -31.55
CA GLY A 208 -16.39 16.40 -32.64
C GLY A 208 -17.74 17.10 -32.43
N LYS A 209 -17.82 18.10 -31.55
CA LYS A 209 -19.04 18.86 -31.26
C LYS A 209 -18.76 20.35 -31.17
N ASP A 210 -19.75 21.18 -31.52
CA ASP A 210 -19.66 22.65 -31.43
C ASP A 210 -20.19 23.19 -30.08
N SER A 211 -20.97 22.38 -29.34
CA SER A 211 -21.54 22.75 -28.04
C SER A 211 -21.45 21.63 -27.01
N ILE A 212 -21.29 22.03 -25.74
CA ILE A 212 -21.13 21.16 -24.57
C ILE A 212 -22.37 21.26 -23.69
N THR A 213 -23.17 20.19 -23.62
CA THR A 213 -24.48 20.16 -22.97
C THR A 213 -24.55 19.16 -21.80
N SER A 214 -25.59 19.25 -20.98
CA SER A 214 -25.78 18.36 -19.83
C SER A 214 -25.98 16.88 -20.21
N ASP A 215 -26.37 16.56 -21.45
CA ASP A 215 -26.49 15.17 -21.90
C ASP A 215 -25.13 14.49 -22.12
N ASP A 216 -24.08 15.27 -22.39
CA ASP A 216 -22.73 14.77 -22.62
C ASP A 216 -22.04 14.27 -21.34
N LEU A 217 -22.54 14.72 -20.18
CA LEU A 217 -22.07 14.23 -18.88
C LEU A 217 -22.38 12.74 -18.67
N LYS A 218 -23.41 12.20 -19.32
CA LYS A 218 -23.82 10.79 -19.17
C LYS A 218 -22.78 9.84 -19.75
N ALA A 219 -22.14 10.19 -20.86
CA ALA A 219 -21.08 9.40 -21.48
C ALA A 219 -19.82 9.29 -20.61
N ILE A 220 -19.61 10.27 -19.72
CA ILE A 220 -18.50 10.29 -18.76
C ILE A 220 -18.87 9.64 -17.42
N ALA A 221 -20.16 9.55 -17.10
CA ALA A 221 -20.69 9.08 -15.82
C ALA A 221 -20.37 7.61 -15.51
N GLU A 222 -19.94 6.82 -16.50
CA GLU A 222 -19.58 5.40 -16.32
C GLU A 222 -18.28 5.19 -15.49
N LYS A 223 -17.50 6.24 -15.22
CA LYS A 223 -16.17 6.14 -14.57
C LYS A 223 -16.15 6.19 -13.03
N ASP A 224 -17.28 6.01 -12.36
CA ASP A 224 -17.42 6.16 -10.90
C ASP A 224 -17.73 4.81 -10.20
N ASP A 225 -16.89 3.79 -10.43
CA ASP A 225 -17.08 2.40 -9.98
C ASP A 225 -17.43 2.23 -8.49
N ILE A 226 -16.83 3.03 -7.60
CA ILE A 226 -17.01 2.85 -6.15
C ILE A 226 -18.36 3.37 -5.66
N ASN A 227 -18.84 4.50 -6.19
CA ASN A 227 -20.16 5.02 -5.84
C ASN A 227 -21.25 4.10 -6.43
N ASN A 228 -21.01 3.58 -7.63
CA ASN A 228 -21.89 2.62 -8.30
C ASN A 228 -22.02 1.31 -7.48
N ILE A 229 -20.93 0.78 -6.92
CA ILE A 229 -20.97 -0.44 -6.08
C ILE A 229 -21.89 -0.27 -4.86
N PHE A 230 -21.83 0.86 -4.15
CA PHE A 230 -22.70 1.07 -2.98
C PHE A 230 -24.18 1.22 -3.36
N ASP A 231 -24.46 1.85 -4.50
CA ASP A 231 -25.82 1.97 -5.02
C ASP A 231 -26.36 0.62 -5.51
N SER A 232 -25.49 -0.24 -6.05
CA SER A 232 -25.83 -1.61 -6.41
C SER A 232 -26.08 -2.49 -5.19
N VAL A 233 -25.22 -2.44 -4.18
CA VAL A 233 -25.42 -3.15 -2.90
C VAL A 233 -26.73 -2.71 -2.26
N ARG A 234 -27.00 -1.39 -2.24
CA ARG A 234 -28.28 -0.85 -1.78
C ARG A 234 -29.45 -1.39 -2.60
N THR A 235 -29.31 -1.47 -3.91
CA THR A 235 -30.36 -1.97 -4.81
C THR A 235 -30.65 -3.44 -4.55
N VAL A 236 -29.62 -4.29 -4.39
CA VAL A 236 -29.76 -5.70 -3.98
C VAL A 236 -30.50 -5.82 -2.64
N LEU A 237 -30.05 -5.06 -1.63
CA LEU A 237 -30.57 -5.18 -0.28
C LEU A 237 -31.95 -4.53 -0.09
N LYS A 238 -32.36 -3.56 -0.91
CA LYS A 238 -33.65 -2.85 -0.78
C LYS A 238 -34.71 -3.18 -1.84
N SER A 239 -34.32 -3.73 -3.00
CA SER A 239 -35.27 -4.13 -4.05
C SER A 239 -35.74 -5.58 -3.85
N LYS A 240 -36.91 -5.92 -4.42
CA LYS A 240 -37.31 -7.31 -4.72
C LYS A 240 -37.52 -7.56 -6.21
N ASN A 241 -37.35 -6.54 -7.06
CA ASN A 241 -37.53 -6.68 -8.51
C ASN A 241 -36.27 -7.32 -9.14
N PRO A 242 -36.36 -8.54 -9.71
CA PRO A 242 -35.19 -9.26 -10.20
C PRO A 242 -34.46 -8.55 -11.34
N ARG A 243 -35.19 -7.87 -12.25
CA ARG A 243 -34.57 -7.17 -13.40
C ARG A 243 -33.69 -6.03 -12.91
N ARG A 244 -34.25 -5.17 -12.05
CA ARG A 244 -33.52 -4.04 -11.44
C ARG A 244 -32.27 -4.50 -10.68
N ILE A 245 -32.35 -5.64 -9.99
CA ILE A 245 -31.22 -6.20 -9.24
C ILE A 245 -30.12 -6.67 -10.21
N LYS A 246 -30.49 -7.45 -11.23
CA LYS A 246 -29.53 -7.93 -12.25
C LYS A 246 -28.85 -6.77 -12.98
N ASP A 247 -29.61 -5.74 -13.36
CA ASP A 247 -29.05 -4.57 -14.04
C ASP A 247 -28.10 -3.78 -13.12
N SER A 248 -28.43 -3.66 -11.83
CA SER A 248 -27.54 -2.98 -10.87
C SER A 248 -26.21 -3.71 -10.64
N LEU A 249 -26.16 -5.02 -10.89
CA LEU A 249 -24.94 -5.82 -10.71
C LEU A 249 -24.05 -5.88 -11.96
N ARG A 250 -24.41 -5.20 -13.05
CA ARG A 250 -23.57 -5.02 -14.25
C ARG A 250 -22.49 -3.97 -14.02
N LEU A 251 -21.58 -4.26 -13.09
CA LEU A 251 -20.48 -3.38 -12.72
C LEU A 251 -19.15 -3.91 -13.26
N GLU A 252 -18.24 -3.01 -13.61
CA GLU A 252 -16.84 -3.33 -13.93
C GLU A 252 -16.01 -3.57 -12.65
N ALA A 253 -16.52 -4.41 -11.74
CA ALA A 253 -15.87 -4.74 -10.48
C ALA A 253 -15.71 -6.25 -10.30
N ASP A 254 -14.67 -6.64 -9.56
CA ASP A 254 -14.43 -8.05 -9.23
C ASP A 254 -15.64 -8.66 -8.50
N PRO A 255 -16.19 -9.81 -8.95
CA PRO A 255 -17.36 -10.42 -8.33
C PRO A 255 -17.15 -10.77 -6.86
N GLY A 256 -15.93 -11.16 -6.47
CA GLY A 256 -15.59 -11.44 -5.08
C GLY A 256 -15.66 -10.19 -4.21
N PHE A 257 -15.17 -9.07 -4.73
CA PHE A 257 -15.31 -7.79 -4.04
C PHE A 257 -16.78 -7.39 -3.85
N ILE A 258 -17.62 -7.54 -4.88
CA ILE A 258 -19.07 -7.23 -4.80
C ILE A 258 -19.74 -8.12 -3.75
N LEU A 259 -19.48 -9.43 -3.79
CA LEU A 259 -20.00 -10.41 -2.84
C LEU A 259 -19.69 -9.97 -1.41
N GLU A 260 -18.42 -9.63 -1.12
CA GLU A 260 -17.98 -9.15 0.18
C GLU A 260 -18.68 -7.85 0.64
N GLN A 261 -18.97 -6.93 -0.29
CA GLN A 261 -19.73 -5.73 0.04
C GLN A 261 -21.17 -6.05 0.43
N ILE A 262 -21.82 -7.00 -0.26
CA ILE A 262 -23.17 -7.43 0.07
C ILE A 262 -23.17 -8.10 1.46
N THR A 263 -22.24 -9.05 1.68
CA THR A 263 -22.08 -9.83 2.92
C THR A 263 -21.93 -8.96 4.17
N GLU A 264 -21.09 -7.92 4.14
CA GLU A 264 -20.87 -7.00 5.27
C GLU A 264 -22.13 -6.18 5.63
N ASN A 265 -23.06 -6.03 4.67
CA ASN A 265 -24.22 -5.17 4.80
C ASN A 265 -25.55 -5.91 5.00
N ILE A 266 -25.62 -7.23 4.79
CA ILE A 266 -26.80 -8.07 5.11
C ILE A 266 -27.32 -7.81 6.53
N PRO A 267 -26.54 -7.96 7.62
CA PRO A 267 -27.04 -7.82 8.99
C PRO A 267 -27.34 -6.36 9.38
N ARG A 268 -27.02 -5.40 8.50
CA ARG A 268 -27.32 -3.97 8.71
C ARG A 268 -28.69 -3.63 8.14
N GLU A 269 -29.08 -4.30 7.07
CA GLU A 269 -30.40 -4.14 6.47
C GLU A 269 -31.41 -5.10 7.08
N TYR A 270 -31.11 -6.39 7.17
CA TYR A 270 -32.08 -7.42 7.55
C TYR A 270 -32.13 -7.53 9.08
N GLU A 271 -33.31 -7.70 9.65
CA GLU A 271 -33.53 -7.73 11.11
C GLU A 271 -33.93 -9.12 11.60
N LYS A 272 -34.69 -9.88 10.79
CA LYS A 272 -35.09 -11.24 11.15
C LYS A 272 -33.92 -12.21 10.98
N ALA A 273 -33.68 -13.02 12.01
CA ALA A 273 -32.63 -14.02 12.00
C ALA A 273 -32.76 -15.01 10.83
N GLU A 274 -33.99 -15.46 10.53
CA GLU A 274 -34.26 -16.38 9.42
C GLU A 274 -33.93 -15.78 8.04
N GLU A 275 -34.21 -14.49 7.83
CA GLU A 275 -33.89 -13.81 6.58
C GLU A 275 -32.38 -13.61 6.42
N ILE A 276 -31.70 -13.29 7.52
CA ILE A 276 -30.23 -13.18 7.56
C ILE A 276 -29.58 -14.53 7.24
N GLU A 277 -30.09 -15.63 7.82
CA GLU A 277 -29.61 -16.98 7.55
C GLU A 277 -29.78 -17.34 6.06
N LYS A 278 -30.98 -17.16 5.51
CA LYS A 278 -31.27 -17.40 4.09
C LYS A 278 -30.36 -16.59 3.17
N ALA A 279 -30.12 -15.32 3.51
CA ALA A 279 -29.23 -14.45 2.75
C ALA A 279 -27.77 -14.94 2.80
N TYR A 280 -27.27 -15.35 3.97
CA TYR A 280 -25.94 -15.92 4.10
C TYR A 280 -25.79 -17.27 3.38
N ASN A 281 -26.83 -18.10 3.35
CA ASN A 281 -26.82 -19.34 2.58
C ASN A 281 -26.67 -19.05 1.07
N ALA A 282 -27.39 -18.04 0.54
CA ALA A 282 -27.26 -17.63 -0.86
C ALA A 282 -25.85 -17.08 -1.17
N VAL A 283 -25.28 -16.28 -0.26
CA VAL A 283 -23.90 -15.78 -0.37
C VAL A 283 -22.89 -16.92 -0.34
N ALA A 284 -23.06 -17.89 0.56
CA ALA A 284 -22.16 -19.04 0.67
C ALA A 284 -22.18 -19.90 -0.61
N GLU A 285 -23.36 -20.11 -1.20
CA GLU A 285 -23.46 -20.80 -2.47
C GLU A 285 -22.80 -20.01 -3.62
N ALA A 286 -22.98 -18.68 -3.63
CA ALA A 286 -22.32 -17.80 -4.60
C ALA A 286 -20.78 -17.89 -4.51
N ASP A 287 -20.22 -17.93 -3.30
CA ASP A 287 -18.78 -18.10 -3.04
C ASP A 287 -18.26 -19.45 -3.57
N VAL A 288 -19.02 -20.54 -3.42
CA VAL A 288 -18.66 -21.85 -3.99
C VAL A 288 -18.57 -21.79 -5.51
N TYR A 289 -19.54 -21.17 -6.19
CA TYR A 289 -19.48 -21.00 -7.65
C TYR A 289 -18.33 -20.09 -8.08
N LEU A 290 -18.05 -19.05 -7.30
CA LEU A 290 -16.94 -18.15 -7.55
C LEU A 290 -15.59 -18.88 -7.42
N GLY A 291 -15.41 -19.68 -6.36
CA GLY A 291 -14.26 -20.55 -6.18
C GLY A 291 -14.08 -21.54 -7.34
N ARG A 292 -15.17 -22.20 -7.77
CA ARG A 292 -15.14 -23.08 -8.96
C ARG A 292 -14.70 -22.32 -10.21
N ALA A 293 -15.24 -21.13 -10.45
CA ALA A 293 -14.88 -20.29 -11.59
C ALA A 293 -13.38 -19.99 -11.62
N PHE A 294 -12.79 -19.62 -10.48
CA PHE A 294 -11.36 -19.32 -10.37
C PHE A 294 -10.48 -20.58 -10.49
N HIS A 295 -10.89 -21.70 -9.90
CA HIS A 295 -10.13 -22.95 -9.96
C HIS A 295 -10.12 -23.57 -11.36
N THR A 296 -11.27 -23.58 -12.05
CA THR A 296 -11.39 -24.18 -13.39
C THR A 296 -11.15 -23.19 -14.52
N ARG A 297 -10.97 -21.89 -14.20
CA ARG A 297 -10.92 -20.77 -15.17
C ARG A 297 -12.13 -20.71 -16.09
N HIS A 298 -13.27 -21.23 -15.65
CA HIS A 298 -14.50 -21.26 -16.43
C HIS A 298 -15.43 -20.15 -15.94
N TYR A 299 -15.26 -18.95 -16.49
CA TYR A 299 -16.00 -17.75 -16.06
C TYR A 299 -17.50 -17.78 -16.37
N GLY A 300 -18.00 -18.78 -17.11
CA GLY A 300 -19.43 -19.02 -17.26
C GLY A 300 -20.15 -19.22 -15.92
N TYR A 301 -19.44 -19.69 -14.88
CA TYR A 301 -19.99 -19.84 -13.54
C TYR A 301 -20.38 -18.53 -12.86
N TRP A 302 -19.87 -17.38 -13.34
CA TRP A 302 -20.22 -16.07 -12.79
C TRP A 302 -21.71 -15.78 -12.91
N LYS A 303 -22.39 -16.31 -13.94
CA LYS A 303 -23.85 -16.14 -14.07
C LYS A 303 -24.59 -16.64 -12.83
N TYR A 304 -24.20 -17.79 -12.28
CA TYR A 304 -24.77 -18.34 -11.06
C TYR A 304 -24.37 -17.52 -9.83
N THR A 305 -23.10 -17.08 -9.74
CA THR A 305 -22.64 -16.20 -8.66
C THR A 305 -23.46 -14.92 -8.59
N TYR A 306 -23.65 -14.22 -9.72
CA TYR A 306 -24.44 -12.98 -9.79
C TYR A 306 -25.93 -13.20 -9.45
N ASP A 307 -26.52 -14.30 -9.91
CA ASP A 307 -27.91 -14.62 -9.59
C ASP A 307 -28.10 -14.92 -8.10
N LEU A 308 -27.18 -15.66 -7.47
CA LEU A 308 -27.23 -16.01 -6.05
C LEU A 308 -26.95 -14.81 -5.15
N MET A 309 -25.87 -14.06 -5.39
CA MET A 309 -25.52 -12.90 -4.56
C MET A 309 -26.46 -11.70 -4.76
N GLY A 310 -27.12 -11.63 -5.92
CA GLY A 310 -28.09 -10.58 -6.23
C GLY A 310 -29.51 -10.99 -5.88
N VAL A 311 -30.13 -11.78 -6.77
CA VAL A 311 -31.54 -12.16 -6.64
C VAL A 311 -31.75 -13.09 -5.45
N GLY A 312 -30.85 -14.04 -5.22
CA GLY A 312 -30.92 -14.97 -4.08
C GLY A 312 -30.94 -14.23 -2.74
N VAL A 313 -30.00 -13.30 -2.52
CA VAL A 313 -29.97 -12.44 -1.32
C VAL A 313 -31.24 -11.59 -1.23
N ALA A 314 -31.65 -10.92 -2.31
CA ALA A 314 -32.82 -10.04 -2.29
C ALA A 314 -34.15 -10.76 -2.02
N LEU A 315 -34.27 -12.03 -2.40
CA LEU A 315 -35.44 -12.89 -2.16
C LEU A 315 -35.44 -13.52 -0.77
N ALA A 316 -34.33 -13.46 -0.02
CA ALA A 316 -34.24 -14.00 1.34
C ALA A 316 -35.14 -13.26 2.33
N LYS A 317 -35.52 -12.00 2.04
CA LYS A 317 -36.45 -11.21 2.86
C LYS A 317 -37.89 -11.32 2.37
N ASP A 318 -38.84 -11.32 3.31
CA ASP A 318 -40.27 -11.37 2.97
C ASP A 318 -40.76 -10.02 2.44
N GLU A 319 -40.32 -8.93 3.06
CA GLU A 319 -40.70 -7.57 2.71
C GLU A 319 -39.48 -6.63 2.65
N THR A 320 -39.65 -5.48 2.00
CA THR A 320 -38.60 -4.45 1.96
C THR A 320 -38.63 -3.61 3.24
N TYR A 321 -37.52 -3.56 3.96
CA TYR A 321 -37.37 -2.72 5.14
C TYR A 321 -37.45 -1.23 4.80
N LYS A 322 -38.33 -0.51 5.51
CA LYS A 322 -38.50 0.95 5.38
C LYS A 322 -37.65 1.70 6.40
N LYS A 323 -36.35 1.39 6.48
CA LYS A 323 -35.41 2.06 7.38
C LYS A 323 -34.23 2.68 6.66
N PHE A 324 -33.59 3.62 7.35
CA PHE A 324 -32.30 4.14 6.93
C PHE A 324 -31.19 3.25 7.48
N SER A 325 -30.55 2.49 6.60
CA SER A 325 -29.39 1.66 6.93
C SER A 325 -28.12 2.34 6.47
N ARG A 326 -27.13 2.46 7.36
CA ARG A 326 -25.81 2.98 7.01
C ARG A 326 -24.93 1.85 6.46
N TYR A 327 -24.83 1.79 5.14
CA TYR A 327 -23.90 0.87 4.48
C TYR A 327 -22.45 1.24 4.79
N ALA A 328 -21.59 0.25 4.93
CA ALA A 328 -20.14 0.47 4.99
C ALA A 328 -19.40 -0.49 4.07
N SER A 329 -18.15 -0.12 3.79
CA SER A 329 -17.22 -0.96 3.04
C SER A 329 -16.92 -2.26 3.78
N SER A 330 -16.76 -3.36 3.03
CA SER A 330 -16.25 -4.62 3.56
C SER A 330 -14.92 -4.43 4.29
N THR A 331 -14.83 -4.98 5.51
CA THR A 331 -13.61 -5.00 6.31
C THR A 331 -12.75 -6.24 6.06
N PHE A 332 -13.23 -7.17 5.22
CA PHE A 332 -12.63 -8.49 5.00
C PHE A 332 -11.16 -8.43 4.57
N TYR A 333 -10.86 -7.73 3.47
CA TYR A 333 -9.48 -7.60 2.97
C TYR A 333 -8.56 -6.88 3.96
N SER A 334 -9.09 -5.90 4.71
CA SER A 334 -8.34 -5.22 5.77
C SER A 334 -7.98 -6.18 6.90
N LYS A 335 -8.95 -7.01 7.34
CA LYS A 335 -8.73 -8.05 8.37
C LYS A 335 -7.73 -9.10 7.89
N LEU A 336 -7.83 -9.55 6.63
CA LEU A 336 -6.88 -10.50 6.04
C LEU A 336 -5.46 -9.95 6.00
N SER A 337 -5.31 -8.68 5.60
CA SER A 337 -4.03 -7.97 5.55
C SER A 337 -3.42 -7.81 6.95
N LYS A 338 -4.21 -7.31 7.92
CA LYS A 338 -3.77 -7.16 9.32
C LYS A 338 -3.29 -8.49 9.93
N ASN A 339 -3.96 -9.58 9.61
CA ASN A 339 -3.63 -10.91 10.13
C ASN A 339 -2.56 -11.65 9.30
N ARG A 340 -2.08 -11.09 8.18
CA ARG A 340 -1.10 -11.76 7.30
C ARG A 340 0.20 -12.07 8.05
N ALA A 341 0.80 -11.07 8.69
CA ALA A 341 2.05 -11.26 9.42
C ALA A 341 1.95 -12.32 10.54
N LYS A 342 0.81 -12.34 11.26
CA LYS A 342 0.54 -13.35 12.31
C LYS A 342 0.38 -14.75 11.70
N ARG A 343 -0.33 -14.88 10.58
CA ARG A 343 -0.47 -16.16 9.86
C ARG A 343 0.86 -16.66 9.31
N ASP A 344 1.65 -15.79 8.71
CA ASP A 344 2.97 -16.15 8.16
C ASP A 344 3.90 -16.62 9.29
N LEU A 345 3.88 -15.95 10.45
CA LEU A 345 4.60 -16.37 11.65
C LEU A 345 4.16 -17.76 12.12
N ARG A 346 2.84 -17.96 12.31
CA ARG A 346 2.26 -19.24 12.70
C ARG A 346 2.67 -20.36 11.74
N ASP A 347 2.58 -20.11 10.44
CA ASP A 347 2.84 -21.11 9.42
C ASP A 347 4.32 -21.49 9.32
N ARG A 348 5.25 -20.54 9.51
CA ARG A 348 6.69 -20.83 9.62
C ARG A 348 7.00 -21.71 10.81
N VAL A 349 6.51 -21.35 11.99
CA VAL A 349 6.69 -22.12 13.23
C VAL A 349 6.11 -23.53 13.08
N ALA A 350 4.90 -23.65 12.56
CA ALA A 350 4.24 -24.93 12.35
C ALA A 350 4.98 -25.81 11.33
N THR A 351 5.65 -25.22 10.35
CA THR A 351 6.48 -25.96 9.38
C THR A 351 7.73 -26.55 10.05
N LYS A 352 8.43 -25.76 10.88
CA LYS A 352 9.61 -26.24 11.63
C LYS A 352 9.23 -27.33 12.63
N MET A 353 8.18 -27.11 13.40
CA MET A 353 7.67 -28.10 14.36
C MET A 353 7.16 -29.36 13.67
N GLY A 354 6.41 -29.23 12.58
CA GLY A 354 5.92 -30.36 11.79
C GLY A 354 7.07 -31.24 11.26
N ALA A 355 8.17 -30.62 10.80
CA ALA A 355 9.35 -31.34 10.36
C ALA A 355 10.03 -32.16 11.46
N LYS A 356 10.09 -31.63 12.70
CA LYS A 356 10.70 -32.31 13.86
C LYS A 356 9.79 -33.37 14.48
N MET A 357 8.47 -33.11 14.50
CA MET A 357 7.47 -34.04 15.06
C MET A 357 6.97 -35.07 14.05
N HIS A 358 7.40 -34.99 12.79
CA HIS A 358 6.90 -35.83 11.68
C HIS A 358 5.38 -35.72 11.49
N THR A 359 4.84 -34.51 11.55
CA THR A 359 3.40 -34.24 11.40
C THR A 359 3.13 -33.16 10.35
N SER A 360 1.90 -33.12 9.83
CA SER A 360 1.49 -32.04 8.94
C SER A 360 1.45 -30.69 9.67
N ARG A 361 1.58 -29.59 8.92
CA ARG A 361 1.43 -28.22 9.45
C ARG A 361 0.13 -28.04 10.23
N LYS A 362 -0.98 -28.65 9.76
CA LYS A 362 -2.29 -28.55 10.42
C LYS A 362 -2.25 -29.18 11.81
N VAL A 363 -1.72 -30.40 11.90
CA VAL A 363 -1.58 -31.14 13.16
C VAL A 363 -0.60 -30.42 14.11
N ALA A 364 0.51 -29.88 13.59
CA ALA A 364 1.44 -29.09 14.40
C ALA A 364 0.76 -27.86 15.03
N ILE A 365 -0.13 -27.16 14.29
CA ILE A 365 -0.89 -26.01 14.82
C ILE A 365 -1.86 -26.44 15.93
N GLU A 366 -2.46 -27.62 15.84
CA GLU A 366 -3.36 -28.14 16.90
C GLU A 366 -2.62 -28.31 18.23
N TYR A 367 -1.30 -28.54 18.21
CA TYR A 367 -0.49 -28.63 19.42
C TYR A 367 -0.07 -27.28 20.01
N PHE A 368 -0.25 -26.16 19.30
CA PHE A 368 0.23 -24.84 19.75
C PHE A 368 -0.23 -24.45 21.16
N PRO A 369 -1.49 -24.69 21.59
CA PRO A 369 -1.92 -24.37 22.95
C PRO A 369 -1.10 -25.07 24.04
N TYR A 370 -0.63 -26.30 23.80
CA TYR A 370 0.23 -27.00 24.77
C TYR A 370 1.63 -26.37 24.82
N PHE A 371 2.19 -26.04 23.66
CA PHE A 371 3.47 -25.35 23.60
C PHE A 371 3.40 -23.94 24.18
N GLU A 372 2.29 -23.20 24.05
CA GLU A 372 2.08 -21.91 24.73
C GLU A 372 2.22 -22.02 26.26
N ILE A 373 1.78 -23.13 26.85
CA ILE A 373 1.92 -23.42 28.28
C ILE A 373 3.39 -23.79 28.60
N MET A 374 3.99 -24.69 27.82
CA MET A 374 5.37 -25.16 28.04
C MET A 374 6.40 -24.03 27.91
N PHE A 375 6.18 -23.08 26.98
CA PHE A 375 7.06 -21.93 26.76
C PHE A 375 6.99 -20.87 27.87
N GLN A 376 6.10 -20.99 28.86
CA GLN A 376 6.08 -20.07 30.01
C GLN A 376 7.30 -20.24 30.91
N GLY A 377 7.83 -21.46 31.05
CA GLY A 377 9.05 -21.75 31.80
C GLY A 377 10.30 -21.37 31.01
N ASP A 378 11.19 -20.55 31.57
CA ASP A 378 12.35 -20.02 30.83
C ASP A 378 13.36 -21.09 30.38
N GLU A 379 13.58 -22.13 31.19
CA GLU A 379 14.51 -23.24 30.85
C GLU A 379 13.94 -24.14 29.76
N LEU A 380 12.71 -24.65 29.97
CA LEU A 380 12.02 -25.48 28.98
C LEU A 380 11.77 -24.75 27.65
N ALA A 381 11.48 -23.45 27.70
CA ALA A 381 11.31 -22.63 26.49
C ALA A 381 12.60 -22.56 25.66
N GLN A 382 13.78 -22.53 26.31
CA GLN A 382 15.06 -22.51 25.63
C GLN A 382 15.33 -23.87 24.96
N ASP A 383 15.14 -24.97 25.69
CA ASP A 383 15.32 -26.32 25.16
C ASP A 383 14.39 -26.60 23.97
N LEU A 384 13.13 -26.18 24.05
CA LEU A 384 12.16 -26.33 22.97
C LEU A 384 12.47 -25.42 21.78
N ALA A 385 12.91 -24.18 22.02
CA ALA A 385 13.35 -23.30 20.95
C ALA A 385 14.53 -23.88 20.19
N ASP A 386 15.52 -24.44 20.90
CA ASP A 386 16.68 -25.09 20.30
C ASP A 386 16.29 -26.39 19.56
N TYR A 387 15.40 -27.20 20.14
CA TYR A 387 14.92 -28.45 19.52
C TYR A 387 14.19 -28.21 18.19
N PHE A 388 13.30 -27.21 18.16
CA PHE A 388 12.52 -26.83 16.98
C PHE A 388 13.24 -25.85 16.05
N ASP A 389 14.46 -25.43 16.39
CA ASP A 389 15.24 -24.44 15.65
C ASP A 389 14.46 -23.11 15.44
N LEU A 390 13.84 -22.62 16.52
CA LEU A 390 13.02 -21.40 16.52
C LEU A 390 13.88 -20.17 16.81
N GLU A 391 13.71 -19.14 15.99
CA GLU A 391 14.34 -17.84 16.25
C GLU A 391 13.64 -17.07 17.38
N ASP A 392 14.32 -16.10 17.99
CA ASP A 392 13.74 -15.21 19.01
C ASP A 392 12.45 -14.50 18.54
N ALA A 393 12.33 -14.24 17.24
CA ALA A 393 11.13 -13.66 16.64
C ALA A 393 9.98 -14.67 16.54
N GLU A 394 10.30 -15.96 16.41
CA GLU A 394 9.37 -17.08 16.27
C GLU A 394 8.84 -17.56 17.61
N VAL A 395 9.67 -17.53 18.65
CA VAL A 395 9.28 -17.76 20.05
C VAL A 395 8.13 -16.84 20.48
N LYS A 396 7.98 -15.66 19.85
CA LYS A 396 6.85 -14.75 20.09
C LYS A 396 5.48 -15.36 19.77
N GLN A 397 5.44 -16.43 18.98
CA GLN A 397 4.23 -17.19 18.74
C GLN A 397 3.67 -17.79 20.03
N PHE A 398 4.53 -18.19 20.97
CA PHE A 398 4.15 -18.89 22.19
C PHE A 398 4.21 -18.04 23.46
N ARG A 399 5.02 -16.97 23.46
CA ARG A 399 5.18 -16.08 24.63
C ARG A 399 5.48 -14.63 24.26
N SER A 400 4.99 -13.70 25.07
CA SER A 400 5.24 -12.26 24.88
C SER A 400 6.58 -11.78 25.45
N ARG A 401 7.10 -12.46 26.47
CA ARG A 401 8.36 -12.11 27.14
C ARG A 401 9.55 -12.75 26.42
N LYS A 402 10.69 -12.06 26.35
CA LYS A 402 11.95 -12.67 25.87
C LYS A 402 12.38 -13.80 26.82
N ILE A 403 13.03 -14.82 26.26
CA ILE A 403 13.69 -15.86 27.06
C ILE A 403 14.90 -15.22 27.75
N LYS A 404 15.01 -15.34 29.07
CA LYS A 404 16.21 -14.90 29.80
C LYS A 404 17.32 -15.89 29.51
N LYS A 405 18.32 -15.50 28.71
CA LYS A 405 19.50 -16.35 28.47
C LYS A 405 20.14 -16.73 29.80
N GLN A 406 20.10 -18.01 30.17
CA GLN A 406 20.91 -18.48 31.29
C GLN A 406 22.39 -18.35 30.88
N LYS A 407 23.22 -17.80 31.77
CA LYS A 407 24.69 -17.87 31.59
C LYS A 407 25.07 -19.35 31.53
N PRO A 408 25.95 -19.79 30.62
CA PRO A 408 26.34 -21.19 30.54
C PRO A 408 26.90 -21.63 31.89
N LYS A 409 26.26 -22.64 32.51
CA LYS A 409 26.83 -23.34 33.66
C LYS A 409 28.14 -23.97 33.17
N LYS A 410 29.26 -23.52 33.74
CA LYS A 410 30.61 -24.04 33.45
C LYS A 410 30.57 -25.57 33.54
N ALA A 411 30.99 -26.24 32.46
CA ALA A 411 31.24 -27.67 32.45
C ALA A 411 32.20 -28.04 33.59
N THR A 412 31.71 -28.82 34.55
CA THR A 412 32.53 -29.47 35.56
C THR A 412 33.35 -30.56 34.88
N LYS A 413 34.65 -30.31 34.75
CA LYS A 413 35.65 -31.29 34.29
C LYS A 413 35.62 -32.53 35.18
N ALA A 414 35.23 -33.67 34.63
CA ALA A 414 35.51 -34.98 35.22
C ALA A 414 37.03 -35.22 35.20
N LYS A 415 37.60 -35.51 36.38
CA LYS A 415 39.00 -35.88 36.57
C LYS A 415 39.23 -37.30 36.02
N THR A 416 40.05 -37.40 34.98
CA THR A 416 40.66 -38.66 34.54
C THR A 416 41.87 -38.95 35.43
N THR A 417 41.81 -40.00 36.24
CA THR A 417 42.98 -40.56 36.95
C THR A 417 43.71 -41.52 36.03
N SER A 418 44.79 -41.06 35.41
CA SER A 418 45.79 -41.90 34.73
C SER A 418 46.76 -42.47 35.76
N LYS A 419 46.82 -43.81 35.89
CA LYS A 419 48.00 -44.52 36.41
C LYS A 419 48.74 -45.13 35.21
N THR A 420 49.97 -44.67 35.03
CA THR A 420 50.93 -45.17 34.04
C THR A 420 51.92 -46.11 34.74
N LYS A 421 52.17 -47.29 34.16
CA LYS A 421 53.44 -48.03 34.26
C LYS A 421 53.73 -48.60 32.85
N THR A 422 54.55 -47.91 32.05
CA THR A 422 55.97 -48.19 31.77
C THR A 422 56.25 -49.64 31.34
N THR A 423 56.56 -49.86 30.06
CA THR A 423 57.93 -50.08 29.53
C THR A 423 57.92 -50.34 28.01
N ASN A 424 58.81 -49.64 27.29
CA ASN A 424 59.22 -49.80 25.88
C ASN A 424 60.25 -50.96 25.73
N PRO A 425 60.85 -51.31 24.56
CA PRO A 425 60.42 -51.24 23.13
C PRO A 425 60.90 -52.45 22.24
N LYS A 426 60.60 -52.37 20.92
CA LYS A 426 61.36 -52.88 19.73
C LYS A 426 61.25 -54.35 19.22
N THR A 427 60.71 -54.45 17.99
CA THR A 427 61.13 -55.22 16.79
C THR A 427 61.29 -56.75 16.81
N THR A 428 60.53 -57.48 15.96
CA THR A 428 61.03 -58.25 14.77
C THR A 428 59.95 -59.06 14.03
N LYS A 429 60.02 -59.01 12.68
CA LYS A 429 59.82 -60.03 11.61
C LYS A 429 58.59 -60.96 11.53
N SER A 430 57.83 -60.74 10.44
CA SER A 430 57.34 -61.68 9.39
C SER A 430 56.97 -63.13 9.73
N THR A 431 55.78 -63.61 9.29
CA THR A 431 55.64 -64.57 8.15
C THR A 431 54.18 -65.04 7.89
N LYS A 432 53.90 -65.24 6.58
CA LYS A 432 53.01 -66.24 5.93
C LYS A 432 51.46 -66.05 5.83
N ASN A 433 51.04 -65.83 4.58
CA ASN A 433 49.78 -66.22 3.89
C ASN A 433 49.50 -67.76 3.94
N PRO A 434 48.42 -68.38 3.36
CA PRO A 434 47.38 -67.89 2.40
C PRO A 434 45.91 -68.44 2.52
N SER A 435 45.02 -67.86 1.70
CA SER A 435 43.94 -68.47 0.85
C SER A 435 42.68 -69.20 1.41
N SER A 436 41.50 -68.74 0.95
CA SER A 436 40.48 -69.46 0.12
C SER A 436 39.26 -68.52 -0.11
N LYS A 437 38.97 -67.97 -1.31
CA LYS A 437 38.23 -68.49 -2.49
C LYS A 437 36.90 -69.21 -2.13
N ARG A 438 35.75 -68.53 -2.27
CA ARG A 438 34.78 -68.48 -3.43
C ARG A 438 33.59 -69.46 -3.21
N PRO A 439 32.42 -69.36 -3.91
CA PRO A 439 32.08 -68.52 -5.07
C PRO A 439 30.68 -67.83 -5.04
N SER A 440 30.48 -67.07 -6.10
CA SER A 440 29.31 -66.37 -6.66
C SER A 440 28.34 -67.25 -7.46
N GLU A 441 27.10 -66.77 -7.65
CA GLU A 441 26.26 -66.96 -8.86
C GLU A 441 25.54 -65.61 -9.16
N THR A 442 25.87 -64.83 -10.21
CA THR A 442 25.29 -64.73 -11.59
C THR A 442 23.75 -64.65 -11.64
N ALA A 443 23.11 -63.51 -11.96
CA ALA A 443 23.03 -62.70 -13.19
C ALA A 443 21.90 -63.13 -14.14
N VAL A 444 20.93 -62.23 -14.39
CA VAL A 444 20.16 -62.14 -15.65
C VAL A 444 19.89 -60.65 -15.96
N THR A 445 20.23 -60.29 -17.20
CA THR A 445 20.13 -59.02 -17.92
C THR A 445 18.81 -58.86 -18.67
N GLU A 446 18.47 -57.62 -19.05
CA GLU A 446 17.78 -57.15 -20.30
C GLU A 446 17.20 -55.74 -20.02
N ASN A 447 17.14 -54.72 -20.88
CA ASN A 447 17.74 -54.28 -22.15
C ASN A 447 17.27 -52.81 -22.30
N ASP A 448 18.12 -51.90 -22.80
CA ASP A 448 17.77 -50.51 -23.16
C ASP A 448 16.89 -50.45 -24.44
N PRO A 449 16.32 -49.27 -24.82
CA PRO A 449 17.09 -48.38 -25.71
C PRO A 449 16.94 -46.86 -25.43
N VAL A 450 18.11 -46.19 -25.37
CA VAL A 450 18.57 -45.05 -26.20
C VAL A 450 17.51 -44.09 -26.80
N VAL A 451 17.68 -42.77 -26.57
CA VAL A 451 17.99 -41.75 -27.61
C VAL A 451 18.54 -40.45 -26.97
N ASN A 452 19.68 -40.03 -27.51
CA ASN A 452 20.47 -38.78 -27.43
C ASN A 452 19.63 -37.48 -27.46
N THR A 453 20.09 -36.34 -26.94
CA THR A 453 21.26 -35.57 -27.43
C THR A 453 21.88 -34.60 -26.40
N ASP A 454 23.20 -34.70 -26.26
CA ASP A 454 24.25 -33.67 -26.25
C ASP A 454 23.95 -32.25 -25.73
N SER A 455 24.63 -31.80 -24.66
CA SER A 455 25.99 -31.22 -24.61
C SER A 455 25.94 -29.68 -24.73
N SER A 456 26.29 -28.91 -23.70
CA SER A 456 27.64 -28.39 -23.41
C SER A 456 27.40 -26.95 -22.86
N PHE A 457 28.07 -26.36 -21.87
CA PHE A 457 29.51 -26.18 -21.65
C PHE A 457 29.79 -25.77 -20.19
N LYS A 458 31.04 -26.06 -19.81
CA LYS A 458 31.83 -25.79 -18.59
C LYS A 458 31.70 -24.36 -18.02
N LYS A 459 31.59 -24.14 -16.70
CA LYS A 459 32.57 -24.32 -15.60
C LYS A 459 33.78 -23.37 -15.69
N ALA A 460 33.85 -22.37 -14.80
CA ALA A 460 35.11 -21.88 -14.23
C ALA A 460 34.87 -21.13 -12.92
N SER A 461 35.35 -21.75 -11.85
CA SER A 461 35.60 -21.25 -10.50
C SER A 461 36.69 -20.19 -10.46
N LYS A 462 36.59 -19.21 -9.54
CA LYS A 462 37.75 -18.67 -8.81
C LYS A 462 37.33 -18.24 -7.40
N THR A 463 38.06 -18.79 -6.45
CA THR A 463 38.11 -18.50 -5.01
C THR A 463 38.91 -17.22 -4.74
N ASN A 464 38.56 -16.48 -3.69
CA ASN A 464 39.44 -16.19 -2.53
C ASN A 464 38.84 -15.10 -1.61
N ASP A 465 38.78 -15.48 -0.33
CA ASP A 465 39.16 -14.74 0.87
C ASP A 465 38.58 -13.35 1.19
N SER A 466 37.80 -13.30 2.27
CA SER A 466 38.14 -12.66 3.56
C SER A 466 36.91 -12.08 4.27
N GLU A 467 36.28 -12.89 5.12
CA GLU A 467 35.31 -12.41 6.10
C GLU A 467 36.03 -12.02 7.40
N THR A 468 36.00 -10.73 7.75
CA THR A 468 36.22 -10.24 9.12
C THR A 468 34.89 -9.78 9.71
N PRO A 469 34.52 -10.23 10.93
CA PRO A 469 33.25 -9.87 11.56
C PRO A 469 33.41 -8.58 12.39
N ILE A 470 32.53 -7.60 12.19
CA ILE A 470 32.40 -6.46 13.12
C ILE A 470 31.02 -6.47 13.76
N THR A 471 31.06 -6.65 15.08
CA THR A 471 30.02 -6.67 16.10
C THR A 471 29.07 -5.45 16.10
N PRO A 472 27.81 -5.61 16.52
CA PRO A 472 26.90 -4.50 16.83
C PRO A 472 27.19 -3.90 18.22
N LYS A 473 27.28 -2.57 18.30
CA LYS A 473 27.29 -1.80 19.56
C LYS A 473 25.87 -1.38 19.94
N ASP A 474 25.42 -1.80 21.12
CA ASP A 474 24.29 -1.22 21.84
C ASP A 474 24.59 0.24 22.28
N PRO A 475 23.61 1.14 22.28
CA PRO A 475 23.70 2.38 23.05
C PRO A 475 23.07 2.23 24.44
N LYS A 476 23.88 2.54 25.45
CA LYS A 476 23.47 2.78 26.83
C LYS A 476 22.59 4.04 26.94
N THR A 477 21.55 3.89 27.75
CA THR A 477 20.85 4.88 28.58
C THR A 477 21.54 6.23 28.81
N SER A 478 20.77 7.32 28.68
CA SER A 478 20.75 8.37 29.71
C SER A 478 19.34 8.94 29.88
N THR A 479 18.89 8.82 31.12
CA THR A 479 17.73 9.46 31.75
C THR A 479 17.87 10.98 31.77
N LYS A 480 16.79 11.72 31.47
CA LYS A 480 16.53 13.00 32.15
C LYS A 480 15.02 13.21 32.36
N THR A 481 14.73 13.30 33.64
CA THR A 481 13.51 13.61 34.39
C THR A 481 12.88 14.93 33.95
N LYS A 482 11.54 14.99 33.87
CA LYS A 482 10.78 16.15 34.37
C LYS A 482 9.36 15.74 34.77
N LYS A 483 9.14 15.75 36.09
CA LYS A 483 7.84 15.69 36.77
C LYS A 483 7.14 17.05 36.69
N GLY A 484 5.81 16.99 36.75
CA GLY A 484 4.92 18.04 37.24
C GLY A 484 3.82 18.35 36.23
N LYS A 485 2.55 18.50 36.59
CA LYS A 485 1.81 18.37 37.86
C LYS A 485 0.34 18.39 37.40
N ILE A 486 -0.50 17.49 37.89
CA ILE A 486 -1.96 17.51 37.68
C ILE A 486 -2.60 17.76 39.05
N SER A 487 -3.44 18.80 39.14
CA SER A 487 -4.41 19.05 40.21
C SER A 487 -5.46 20.01 39.63
N LYS A 488 -6.69 19.59 39.30
CA LYS A 488 -7.90 19.41 40.15
C LYS A 488 -8.36 20.66 40.92
N SER A 489 -9.49 21.22 40.50
CA SER A 489 -10.62 21.81 41.27
C SER A 489 -11.54 22.53 40.24
N ALA A 490 -12.76 22.12 39.91
CA ALA A 490 -14.01 21.96 40.68
C ALA A 490 -14.64 23.30 41.14
N GLU A 491 -15.91 23.48 40.75
CA GLU A 491 -16.95 24.41 41.26
C GLU A 491 -16.76 25.92 41.03
N SER A 492 -17.79 26.77 40.95
CA SER A 492 -19.23 26.72 40.66
C SER A 492 -19.71 28.19 40.69
N LYS A 493 -20.90 28.47 40.14
CA LYS A 493 -21.85 29.56 40.46
C LYS A 493 -22.14 30.65 39.42
N ASP A 494 -23.46 30.76 39.29
CA ASP A 494 -24.35 31.74 38.68
C ASP A 494 -24.02 33.23 38.87
N LYS A 495 -24.50 34.02 37.89
CA LYS A 495 -25.42 35.17 38.01
C LYS A 495 -25.57 35.79 36.60
N SER A 496 -26.73 35.68 35.93
CA SER A 496 -27.92 36.55 36.01
C SER A 496 -27.69 38.00 35.58
N ASP A 497 -28.29 38.39 34.44
CA ASP A 497 -29.19 39.54 34.21
C ASP A 497 -29.24 39.87 32.71
N SER A 498 -30.38 39.70 32.01
CA SER A 498 -31.50 40.67 31.81
C SER A 498 -31.07 41.87 30.93
N LYS A 499 -31.74 42.39 29.90
CA LYS A 499 -33.08 42.39 29.26
C LYS A 499 -32.84 42.82 27.78
N SER A 500 -33.69 42.55 26.78
CA SER A 500 -34.90 43.33 26.50
C SER A 500 -35.62 42.82 25.24
N ASP A 501 -36.93 43.02 25.26
CA ASP A 501 -37.98 42.59 24.35
C ASP A 501 -38.00 43.26 22.97
N SER A 502 -38.60 42.58 21.98
CA SER A 502 -39.77 43.14 21.29
C SER A 502 -40.51 42.05 20.50
N GLU A 503 -41.80 41.95 20.79
CA GLU A 503 -42.81 41.10 20.17
C GLU A 503 -43.16 41.56 18.74
N LYS A 504 -43.58 40.60 17.90
CA LYS A 504 -44.85 40.70 17.17
C LYS A 504 -45.36 39.32 16.75
N SER A 505 -46.55 39.03 17.24
CA SER A 505 -47.43 37.89 17.03
C SER A 505 -48.04 37.86 15.62
N GLU A 506 -48.33 36.67 15.09
CA GLU A 506 -49.65 36.40 14.51
C GLU A 506 -50.02 34.90 14.47
N SER A 507 -51.33 34.69 14.52
CA SER A 507 -52.19 33.58 14.93
C SER A 507 -51.99 32.17 14.34
N LYS A 508 -52.36 31.20 15.20
CA LYS A 508 -52.70 29.80 14.94
C LYS A 508 -53.96 29.65 14.06
N GLU A 509 -54.01 28.57 13.28
CA GLU A 509 -55.26 27.84 13.06
C GLU A 509 -55.02 26.31 13.11
N LYS A 510 -55.88 25.62 13.85
CA LYS A 510 -55.91 24.17 14.08
C LYS A 510 -57.10 23.57 13.34
N GLY A 511 -56.92 22.37 12.77
CA GLY A 511 -57.99 21.44 12.36
C GLY A 511 -57.64 20.76 11.04
N LYS A 512 -57.86 19.47 10.78
CA LYS A 512 -58.56 18.38 11.47
C LYS A 512 -57.94 17.07 10.96
N GLN A 513 -57.94 16.03 11.80
CA GLN A 513 -57.82 14.63 11.38
C GLN A 513 -58.95 14.28 10.40
N THR A 514 -58.62 13.57 9.32
CA THR A 514 -59.58 12.78 8.55
C THR A 514 -59.16 11.32 8.60
N SER A 515 -59.95 10.54 9.33
CA SER A 515 -59.90 9.08 9.36
C SER A 515 -60.66 8.51 8.16
N LEU A 516 -60.16 7.38 7.64
CA LEU A 516 -60.84 6.50 6.69
C LEU A 516 -62.26 6.18 7.18
N PHE A 517 -63.30 6.77 6.58
CA PHE A 517 -64.65 6.20 6.41
C PHE A 517 -65.55 7.23 5.69
N SER A 518 -65.22 7.53 4.44
CA SER A 518 -66.17 8.14 3.50
C SER A 518 -66.04 7.43 2.15
N PHE A 519 -66.69 6.26 2.08
CA PHE A 519 -67.18 5.63 0.84
C PHE A 519 -68.06 6.65 0.10
N GLN A 520 -68.14 6.69 -1.23
CA GLN A 520 -68.53 5.61 -2.12
C GLN A 520 -68.15 5.96 -3.57
#